data_AF-A0A7M6DQA4-F1
#
_entry.id   AF-A0A7M6DQA4-F1
#
_cell.length_a   1.000
_cell.length_b   1.000
_cell.length_c   1.000
_cell.angle_alpha   90.00
_cell.angle_beta   90.00
_cell.angle_gamma   90.00
#
_symmetry.space_group_name_H-M   'P 1'
#
loop_
_entity.id
_entity.type
_entity.pdbx_description
1 polymer ?
#
loop_
_entity_poly.entity_id
_entity_poly.type
_entity_poly.pdbx_seq_one_letter_code
_entity_poly.pdbx_strand_id
1 'polypeptide(L)'
;MILKLLIVTFCFVYTIHCHGYMENPPSRNSMWRYGFPNPKNYGDNELFCGGAFVMKKNGGKCGVCGDPYHAKVQPHADGGKYANGIITRTYKQGQVIDVKIYLTMSHLGYFEFRIGEFDNKKTSGNAIGKLNGHLMDLVGGGTRFTVPRYGKQKFDIKLKLPAGLKCKRCVLQWWYKGANNWDCDKNGCGMGHGTQEHFVNCADVSIV
;
A
#
# COMPACT_ATOMS: atom_id res chain seq x y z
N MET A 1 -9.13 -59.07 -8.80
CA MET A 1 -9.73 -57.72 -8.78
C MET A 1 -8.73 -56.75 -8.15
N ILE A 2 -8.05 -55.93 -8.96
CA ILE A 2 -7.04 -54.98 -8.49
C ILE A 2 -7.76 -53.67 -8.15
N LEU A 3 -7.84 -53.35 -6.87
CA LEU A 3 -8.43 -52.12 -6.35
C LEU A 3 -7.47 -50.95 -6.66
N LYS A 4 -7.78 -50.13 -7.67
CA LYS A 4 -7.04 -48.90 -7.95
C LYS A 4 -7.40 -47.85 -6.90
N LEU A 5 -6.50 -47.63 -5.94
CA LEU A 5 -6.60 -46.56 -4.95
C LEU A 5 -6.32 -45.22 -5.65
N LEU A 6 -7.38 -44.45 -5.91
CA LEU A 6 -7.28 -43.07 -6.39
C LEU A 6 -6.83 -42.18 -5.23
N ILE A 7 -5.53 -41.86 -5.18
CA ILE A 7 -4.99 -40.84 -4.28
C ILE A 7 -5.40 -39.48 -4.84
N VAL A 8 -6.48 -38.90 -4.30
CA VAL A 8 -6.85 -37.51 -4.57
C VAL A 8 -5.90 -36.63 -3.76
N THR A 9 -4.85 -36.12 -4.40
CA THR A 9 -3.96 -35.13 -3.81
C THR A 9 -4.72 -33.81 -3.71
N PHE A 10 -5.22 -33.50 -2.52
CA PHE A 10 -5.85 -32.22 -2.23
C PHE A 10 -4.74 -31.15 -2.19
N CYS A 11 -4.47 -30.50 -3.33
CA CYS A 11 -3.60 -29.33 -3.39
C CYS A 11 -4.26 -28.20 -2.60
N PHE A 12 -3.91 -28.07 -1.32
CA PHE A 12 -4.12 -26.85 -0.56
C PHE A 12 -3.32 -25.74 -1.23
N VAL A 13 -3.98 -24.93 -2.05
CA VAL A 13 -3.44 -23.64 -2.50
C VAL A 13 -3.46 -22.74 -1.27
N TYR A 14 -2.38 -22.75 -0.50
CA TYR A 14 -2.20 -21.78 0.58
C TYR A 14 -2.13 -20.40 -0.06
N THR A 15 -3.21 -19.63 0.05
CA THR A 15 -3.18 -18.19 -0.18
C THR A 15 -2.43 -17.56 0.98
N ILE A 16 -1.10 -17.62 0.89
CA ILE A 16 -0.28 -16.67 1.64
C ILE A 16 -0.69 -15.31 1.09
N HIS A 17 -1.18 -14.43 1.96
CA HIS A 17 -1.50 -13.05 1.62
C HIS A 17 -0.25 -12.21 1.88
N CYS A 18 0.01 -11.23 1.03
CA CYS A 18 1.11 -10.30 1.30
C CYS A 18 0.69 -9.43 2.47
N HIS A 19 1.65 -8.91 3.21
CA HIS A 19 1.36 -8.09 4.37
C HIS A 19 2.48 -7.11 4.60
N GLY A 20 2.13 -5.86 4.90
CA GLY A 20 3.10 -4.85 5.28
C GLY A 20 2.49 -3.51 5.54
N TYR A 21 3.31 -2.63 6.10
CA TYR A 21 2.93 -1.25 6.37
C TYR A 21 4.11 -0.28 6.22
N MET A 22 3.77 1.00 6.11
CA MET A 22 4.75 2.08 6.11
C MET A 22 5.11 2.48 7.55
N GLU A 23 6.34 2.16 7.94
CA GLU A 23 6.91 2.39 9.27
C GLU A 23 7.36 3.84 9.44
N ASN A 24 7.97 4.45 8.42
CA ASN A 24 8.39 5.84 8.44
C ASN A 24 8.06 6.53 7.11
N PRO A 25 7.36 7.67 7.11
CA PRO A 25 6.55 8.18 8.22
C PRO A 25 5.49 7.15 8.64
N PRO A 26 5.19 6.98 9.94
CA PRO A 26 4.15 6.05 10.38
C PRO A 26 2.82 6.30 9.66
N SER A 27 2.31 5.29 8.94
CA SER A 27 1.00 5.41 8.31
C SER A 27 -0.13 5.31 9.32
N ARG A 28 -1.31 5.85 8.97
CA ARG A 28 -2.53 5.92 9.79
C ARG A 28 -2.82 4.61 10.55
N ASN A 29 -2.71 3.48 9.85
CA ASN A 29 -2.86 2.12 10.37
C ASN A 29 -1.81 1.73 11.43
N SER A 30 -0.58 2.22 11.32
CA SER A 30 0.56 1.78 12.14
C SER A 30 1.04 2.81 13.15
N MET A 31 0.48 4.03 13.16
CA MET A 31 0.80 5.12 14.09
C MET A 31 0.91 4.66 15.56
N TRP A 32 -0.01 3.80 16.01
CA TRP A 32 -0.07 3.30 17.38
C TRP A 32 1.17 2.50 17.80
N ARG A 33 1.89 1.87 16.85
CA ARG A 33 3.15 1.15 17.13
C ARG A 33 4.29 2.09 17.49
N TYR A 34 4.18 3.35 17.09
CA TYR A 34 5.23 4.37 17.19
C TYR A 34 4.88 5.47 18.19
N GLY A 35 3.96 5.19 19.13
CA GLY A 35 3.64 6.08 20.25
C GLY A 35 2.70 7.24 19.91
N PHE A 36 2.15 7.30 18.70
CA PHE A 36 1.18 8.32 18.34
C PHE A 36 -0.20 8.03 18.97
N PRO A 37 -0.98 9.07 19.33
CA PRO A 37 -2.29 8.93 19.95
C PRO A 37 -3.36 8.60 18.88
N ASN A 38 -3.17 7.50 18.14
CA ASN A 38 -4.14 6.96 17.18
C ASN A 38 -4.70 5.63 17.69
N PRO A 39 -5.98 5.29 17.40
CA PRO A 39 -6.53 4.00 17.81
C PRO A 39 -5.68 2.83 17.31
N LYS A 40 -5.50 1.79 18.15
CA LYS A 40 -4.75 0.60 17.77
C LYS A 40 -5.45 -0.13 16.62
N ASN A 41 -4.69 -0.46 15.58
CA ASN A 41 -5.09 -1.36 14.51
C ASN A 41 -4.13 -2.56 14.51
N TYR A 42 -4.58 -3.71 15.03
CA TYR A 42 -3.71 -4.90 15.11
C TYR A 42 -3.49 -5.56 13.74
N GLY A 43 -4.37 -5.34 12.77
CA GLY A 43 -4.24 -5.75 11.36
C GLY A 43 -3.68 -4.62 10.50
N ASP A 44 -2.74 -3.83 11.04
CA ASP A 44 -2.19 -2.68 10.32
C ASP A 44 -1.36 -3.07 9.10
N ASN A 45 -0.92 -4.31 8.99
CA ASN A 45 -0.25 -4.86 7.81
C ASN A 45 -1.21 -5.36 6.71
N GLU A 46 -2.53 -5.22 6.88
CA GLU A 46 -3.58 -5.79 6.01
C GLU A 46 -4.37 -4.72 5.23
N LEU A 47 -3.76 -3.59 4.89
CA LEU A 47 -4.41 -2.56 4.05
C LEU A 47 -4.30 -2.91 2.55
N PHE A 48 -4.78 -4.10 2.24
CA PHE A 48 -4.69 -4.82 0.97
C PHE A 48 -5.91 -4.70 0.05
N CYS A 49 -6.71 -3.63 0.19
CA CYS A 49 -7.94 -3.41 -0.58
C CYS A 49 -9.01 -4.53 -0.43
N GLY A 50 -8.91 -5.33 0.63
CA GLY A 50 -9.72 -6.53 0.87
C GLY A 50 -9.20 -7.81 0.19
N GLY A 51 -8.01 -7.77 -0.42
CA GLY A 51 -7.39 -8.89 -1.13
C GLY A 51 -7.74 -8.96 -2.61
N ALA A 52 -6.96 -9.71 -3.39
CA ALA A 52 -7.07 -9.76 -4.85
C ALA A 52 -8.45 -10.22 -5.35
N PHE A 53 -9.09 -11.17 -4.66
CA PHE A 53 -10.43 -11.63 -5.01
C PHE A 53 -11.48 -10.52 -4.87
N VAL A 54 -11.44 -9.77 -3.77
CA VAL A 54 -12.35 -8.64 -3.53
C VAL A 54 -12.09 -7.54 -4.55
N MET A 55 -10.82 -7.25 -4.86
CA MET A 55 -10.48 -6.30 -5.92
C MET A 55 -11.05 -6.73 -7.27
N LYS A 56 -10.89 -8.00 -7.66
CA LYS A 56 -11.45 -8.54 -8.92
C LYS A 56 -12.97 -8.36 -8.97
N LYS A 57 -13.68 -8.70 -7.88
CA LYS A 57 -15.13 -8.47 -7.76
C LYS A 57 -15.53 -6.99 -7.88
N ASN A 58 -14.65 -6.08 -7.44
CA ASN A 58 -14.85 -4.64 -7.53
C ASN A 58 -14.30 -4.01 -8.81
N GLY A 59 -13.95 -4.80 -9.84
CA GLY A 59 -13.40 -4.28 -11.10
C GLY A 59 -12.00 -3.70 -10.95
N GLY A 60 -11.17 -4.27 -10.09
CA GLY A 60 -9.81 -3.83 -9.78
C GLY A 60 -9.73 -2.63 -8.83
N LYS A 61 -10.86 -2.20 -8.25
CA LYS A 61 -10.92 -0.97 -7.47
C LYS A 61 -10.41 -1.12 -6.04
N CYS A 62 -9.84 -0.04 -5.50
CA CYS A 62 -9.34 0.06 -4.13
C CYS A 62 -9.60 1.44 -3.53
N GLY A 63 -9.80 1.51 -2.21
CA GLY A 63 -9.82 2.78 -1.48
C GLY A 63 -8.44 3.46 -1.49
N VAL A 64 -8.42 4.80 -1.47
CA VAL A 64 -7.18 5.59 -1.57
C VAL A 64 -6.20 5.34 -0.41
N CYS A 65 -6.66 4.79 0.72
CA CYS A 65 -5.81 4.42 1.84
C CYS A 65 -5.95 2.94 2.21
N GLY A 66 -6.20 2.07 1.21
CA GLY A 66 -6.05 0.61 1.33
C GLY A 66 -7.25 -0.15 1.86
N ASP A 67 -8.32 0.57 2.22
CA ASP A 67 -9.61 0.00 2.56
C ASP A 67 -10.28 -0.66 1.32
N PRO A 68 -11.11 -1.72 1.51
CA PRO A 68 -11.86 -2.32 0.41
C PRO A 68 -12.81 -1.31 -0.24
N TYR A 69 -12.77 -1.17 -1.56
CA TYR A 69 -13.52 -0.12 -2.27
C TYR A 69 -15.04 -0.10 -1.99
N HIS A 70 -15.65 -1.28 -1.85
CA HIS A 70 -17.08 -1.44 -1.61
C HIS A 70 -17.49 -1.24 -0.14
N ALA A 71 -16.55 -1.08 0.79
CA ALA A 71 -16.86 -0.92 2.19
C ALA A 71 -17.59 0.41 2.43
N LYS A 72 -18.77 0.34 3.07
CA LYS A 72 -19.57 1.53 3.42
C LYS A 72 -18.79 2.51 4.32
N VAL A 73 -17.93 1.96 5.17
CA VAL A 73 -17.02 2.71 6.04
C VAL A 73 -15.60 2.46 5.57
N GLN A 74 -14.86 3.53 5.33
CA GLN A 74 -13.45 3.52 4.93
C GLN A 74 -12.64 4.03 6.14
N PRO A 75 -12.25 3.17 7.09
CA PRO A 75 -11.68 3.59 8.37
C PRO A 75 -10.33 4.33 8.25
N HIS A 76 -9.61 4.19 7.14
CA HIS A 76 -8.33 4.88 6.88
C HIS A 76 -8.45 6.07 5.93
N ALA A 77 -9.61 6.29 5.31
CA ALA A 77 -9.91 7.52 4.55
C ALA A 77 -10.34 8.66 5.48
N ASP A 78 -10.29 9.91 5.00
CA ASP A 78 -10.62 11.08 5.82
C ASP A 78 -12.04 11.01 6.38
N GLY A 79 -12.17 11.21 7.70
CA GLY A 79 -13.41 10.99 8.47
C GLY A 79 -13.55 9.57 9.05
N GLY A 80 -12.64 8.65 8.70
CA GLY A 80 -12.54 7.31 9.26
C GLY A 80 -11.79 7.27 10.59
N LYS A 81 -11.98 6.15 11.32
CA LYS A 81 -11.43 5.89 12.66
C LYS A 81 -9.93 6.15 12.82
N TYR A 82 -9.13 5.90 11.78
CA TYR A 82 -7.66 5.99 11.83
C TYR A 82 -7.12 7.26 11.13
N ALA A 83 -7.97 8.05 10.49
CA ALA A 83 -7.60 9.25 9.73
C ALA A 83 -7.84 10.53 10.56
N ASN A 84 -7.16 10.63 11.71
CA ASN A 84 -7.38 11.70 12.69
C ASN A 84 -6.56 12.98 12.43
N GLY A 85 -5.94 13.12 11.25
CA GLY A 85 -5.20 14.33 10.86
C GLY A 85 -3.89 14.58 11.63
N ILE A 86 -3.38 13.57 12.34
CA ILE A 86 -2.16 13.68 13.14
C ILE A 86 -0.93 13.70 12.23
N ILE A 87 -0.17 14.79 12.27
CA ILE A 87 1.07 14.94 11.50
C ILE A 87 2.18 14.08 12.13
N THR A 88 2.67 13.10 11.37
CA THR A 88 3.64 12.11 11.85
C THR A 88 5.09 12.53 11.60
N ARG A 89 5.31 13.38 10.60
CA ARG A 89 6.61 13.97 10.24
C ARG A 89 6.42 15.35 9.61
N THR A 90 7.44 16.19 9.78
CA THR A 90 7.59 17.48 9.11
C THR A 90 8.85 17.43 8.26
N TYR A 91 8.74 17.83 7.00
CA TYR A 91 9.86 17.87 6.06
C TYR A 91 10.04 19.29 5.50
N LYS A 92 11.18 19.52 4.84
CA LYS A 92 11.40 20.73 4.04
C LYS A 92 11.02 20.47 2.58
N GLN A 93 10.50 21.46 1.88
CA GLN A 93 10.26 21.35 0.44
C GLN A 93 11.55 20.94 -0.31
N GLY A 94 11.43 20.07 -1.31
CA GLY A 94 12.60 19.57 -2.06
C GLY A 94 13.53 18.61 -1.29
N GLN A 95 13.25 18.31 -0.02
CA GLN A 95 14.09 17.43 0.79
C GLN A 95 14.09 15.99 0.24
N VAL A 96 15.25 15.34 0.31
CA VAL A 96 15.35 13.88 0.20
C VAL A 96 14.95 13.27 1.54
N ILE A 97 13.95 12.39 1.52
CA ILE A 97 13.40 11.75 2.72
C ILE A 97 13.65 10.24 2.70
N ASP A 98 13.81 9.66 3.89
CA ASP A 98 13.88 8.21 4.10
C ASP A 98 12.50 7.66 4.42
N VAL A 99 11.97 6.79 3.55
CA VAL A 99 10.71 6.08 3.75
C VAL A 99 11.00 4.62 4.07
N LYS A 100 10.49 4.16 5.22
CA LYS A 100 10.71 2.79 5.71
C LYS A 100 9.46 1.95 5.51
N ILE A 101 9.59 0.84 4.80
CA ILE A 101 8.52 -0.14 4.59
C ILE A 101 8.88 -1.43 5.32
N TYR A 102 7.94 -1.96 6.08
CA TYR A 102 8.05 -3.28 6.69
C TYR A 102 7.05 -4.23 6.04
N LEU A 103 7.56 -5.27 5.37
CA LEU A 103 6.75 -6.37 4.87
C LEU A 103 6.90 -7.57 5.81
N THR A 104 5.81 -8.00 6.44
CA THR A 104 5.80 -9.27 7.18
C THR A 104 5.82 -10.46 6.22
N MET A 105 5.29 -10.28 5.01
CA MET A 105 5.38 -11.23 3.89
C MET A 105 5.38 -10.46 2.57
N SER A 106 6.43 -10.62 1.76
CA SER A 106 6.57 -10.02 0.44
C SER A 106 6.18 -10.99 -0.67
N HIS A 107 5.53 -10.46 -1.70
CA HIS A 107 5.08 -11.17 -2.91
C HIS A 107 5.65 -10.57 -4.20
N LEU A 108 6.92 -10.13 -4.19
CA LEU A 108 7.60 -9.50 -5.33
C LEU A 108 6.84 -8.26 -5.84
N GLY A 109 7.04 -7.83 -7.09
CA GLY A 109 6.36 -6.67 -7.66
C GLY A 109 7.09 -5.37 -7.33
N TYR A 110 6.35 -4.28 -7.08
CA TYR A 110 6.97 -2.97 -6.92
C TYR A 110 6.15 -1.98 -6.10
N PHE A 111 6.86 -1.05 -5.46
CA PHE A 111 6.26 0.11 -4.79
C PHE A 111 6.24 1.33 -5.72
N GLU A 112 5.22 2.15 -5.56
CA GLU A 112 5.19 3.54 -5.99
C GLU A 112 4.83 4.42 -4.79
N PHE A 113 5.35 5.65 -4.78
CA PHE A 113 5.08 6.62 -3.74
C PHE A 113 4.42 7.85 -4.33
N ARG A 114 3.39 8.36 -3.68
CA ARG A 114 2.70 9.58 -4.10
C ARG A 114 2.54 10.54 -2.95
N ILE A 115 2.65 11.82 -3.21
CA ILE A 115 2.41 12.85 -2.20
C ILE A 115 1.54 13.97 -2.76
N GLY A 116 0.58 14.44 -1.97
CA GLY A 116 -0.29 15.54 -2.36
C GLY A 116 -0.67 16.40 -1.17
N GLU A 117 -0.96 17.67 -1.44
CA GLU A 117 -1.50 18.63 -0.47
C GLU A 117 -3.00 18.37 -0.27
N PHE A 118 -3.44 18.29 0.99
CA PHE A 118 -4.84 18.08 1.37
C PHE A 118 -5.25 18.98 2.57
N ASP A 119 -4.72 20.19 2.63
CA ASP A 119 -4.99 21.15 3.72
C ASP A 119 -6.50 21.44 3.88
N ASN A 120 -7.20 21.69 2.78
CA ASN A 120 -8.61 22.12 2.79
C ASN A 120 -9.52 21.18 1.98
N LYS A 121 -9.10 19.93 1.76
CA LYS A 121 -9.86 18.96 0.97
C LYS A 121 -9.64 17.54 1.49
N LYS A 122 -10.59 16.66 1.19
CA LYS A 122 -10.47 15.24 1.50
C LYS A 122 -9.40 14.58 0.63
N THR A 123 -8.65 13.66 1.25
CA THR A 123 -7.76 12.73 0.57
C THR A 123 -8.53 12.02 -0.54
N SER A 124 -8.05 12.13 -1.78
CA SER A 124 -8.69 11.54 -2.96
C SER A 124 -7.68 10.80 -3.81
N GLY A 125 -8.16 9.84 -4.60
CA GLY A 125 -7.35 9.03 -5.49
C GLY A 125 -8.17 8.50 -6.66
N ASN A 126 -7.51 7.81 -7.57
CA ASN A 126 -8.16 7.15 -8.70
C ASN A 126 -8.80 5.81 -8.28
N ALA A 127 -9.45 5.16 -9.25
CA ALA A 127 -10.21 3.93 -9.03
C ALA A 127 -9.37 2.77 -8.44
N ILE A 128 -8.05 2.72 -8.70
CA ILE A 128 -7.16 1.65 -8.19
C ILE A 128 -6.43 2.04 -6.89
N GLY A 129 -6.92 3.09 -6.22
CA GLY A 129 -6.41 3.54 -4.93
C GLY A 129 -5.12 4.36 -5.00
N LYS A 130 -4.68 4.83 -6.18
CA LYS A 130 -3.51 5.73 -6.27
C LYS A 130 -3.93 7.16 -5.94
N LEU A 131 -3.22 7.80 -5.02
CA LEU A 131 -3.47 9.16 -4.56
C LEU A 131 -3.48 10.16 -5.73
N ASN A 132 -4.38 11.14 -5.68
CA ASN A 132 -4.39 12.29 -6.57
C ASN A 132 -3.31 13.28 -6.11
N GLY A 133 -2.06 12.93 -6.38
CA GLY A 133 -0.87 13.69 -6.01
C GLY A 133 0.29 13.40 -6.94
N HIS A 134 1.44 14.00 -6.64
CA HIS A 134 2.67 13.83 -7.38
C HIS A 134 3.25 12.43 -7.19
N LEU A 135 3.56 11.73 -8.29
CA LEU A 135 4.32 10.48 -8.28
C LEU A 135 5.79 10.80 -8.00
N MET A 136 6.33 10.28 -6.91
CA MET A 136 7.65 10.65 -6.42
C MET A 136 8.77 9.88 -7.11
N ASP A 137 9.89 10.56 -7.32
CA ASP A 137 11.12 9.97 -7.83
C ASP A 137 11.93 9.31 -6.71
N LEU A 138 12.47 8.13 -7.03
CA LEU A 138 13.48 7.46 -6.22
C LEU A 138 14.83 8.21 -6.36
N VAL A 139 15.56 8.29 -5.26
CA VAL A 139 17.00 8.59 -5.35
C VAL A 139 17.68 7.37 -5.97
N GLY A 140 18.20 7.55 -7.20
CA GLY A 140 18.68 6.46 -8.05
C GLY A 140 17.97 6.39 -9.41
N GLY A 141 16.87 7.13 -9.57
CA GLY A 141 16.15 7.26 -10.83
C GLY A 141 14.90 6.39 -10.91
N GLY A 142 13.94 6.84 -11.72
CA GLY A 142 12.64 6.19 -11.87
C GLY A 142 11.73 6.37 -10.66
N THR A 143 10.55 5.74 -10.72
CA THR A 143 9.45 5.93 -9.77
C THR A 143 8.96 4.63 -9.14
N ARG A 144 9.59 3.50 -9.50
CA ARG A 144 9.21 2.15 -9.06
C ARG A 144 10.34 1.49 -8.31
N PHE A 145 10.10 1.15 -7.04
CA PHE A 145 11.04 0.37 -6.26
C PHE A 145 10.69 -1.11 -6.39
N THR A 146 11.56 -1.91 -7.02
CA THR A 146 11.34 -3.34 -7.20
C THR A 146 11.52 -4.08 -5.87
N VAL A 147 10.59 -4.98 -5.57
CA VAL A 147 10.66 -5.84 -4.39
C VAL A 147 11.33 -7.17 -4.78
N PRO A 148 12.58 -7.42 -4.35
CA PRO A 148 13.43 -8.41 -5.02
C PRO A 148 13.22 -9.85 -4.54
N ARG A 149 12.61 -10.06 -3.37
CA ARG A 149 12.58 -11.37 -2.70
C ARG A 149 11.25 -11.61 -2.00
N TYR A 150 10.85 -12.89 -1.97
CA TYR A 150 9.75 -13.35 -1.13
C TYR A 150 10.11 -13.32 0.37
N GLY A 151 9.09 -13.33 1.22
CA GLY A 151 9.26 -13.45 2.67
C GLY A 151 9.31 -12.10 3.40
N LYS A 152 9.72 -12.13 4.66
CA LYS A 152 9.82 -10.94 5.50
C LYS A 152 10.91 -10.00 5.01
N GLN A 153 10.61 -8.72 4.83
CA GLN A 153 11.54 -7.71 4.30
C GLN A 153 11.41 -6.38 5.05
N LYS A 154 12.52 -5.63 5.13
CA LYS A 154 12.56 -4.23 5.55
C LYS A 154 13.28 -3.43 4.47
N PHE A 155 12.69 -2.31 4.07
CA PHE A 155 13.26 -1.41 3.07
C PHE A 155 13.43 -0.02 3.66
N ASP A 156 14.56 0.60 3.34
CA ASP A 156 14.82 2.02 3.56
C ASP A 156 14.99 2.67 2.17
N ILE A 157 14.03 3.52 1.80
CA ILE A 157 13.86 4.02 0.43
C ILE A 157 13.98 5.53 0.45
N LYS A 158 14.94 6.06 -0.32
CA LYS A 158 15.16 7.50 -0.46
C LYS A 158 14.28 8.06 -1.56
N LEU A 159 13.45 9.06 -1.23
CA LEU A 159 12.56 9.74 -2.17
C LEU A 159 12.85 11.24 -2.22
N LYS A 160 12.66 11.86 -3.37
CA LYS A 160 12.74 13.33 -3.53
C LYS A 160 11.37 13.96 -3.36
N LEU A 161 11.21 14.85 -2.38
CA LEU A 161 10.00 15.68 -2.28
C LEU A 161 9.96 16.71 -3.42
N PRO A 162 8.78 17.08 -3.93
CA PRO A 162 8.67 18.15 -4.92
C PRO A 162 9.18 19.48 -4.35
N ALA A 163 9.98 20.22 -5.13
CA ALA A 163 10.63 21.45 -4.67
C ALA A 163 9.66 22.59 -4.33
N GLY A 164 8.48 22.62 -4.94
CA GLY A 164 7.45 23.65 -4.71
C GLY A 164 6.26 23.20 -3.87
N LEU A 165 6.27 21.98 -3.31
CA LEU A 165 5.16 21.48 -2.51
C LEU A 165 5.32 21.96 -1.06
N LYS A 166 4.33 22.71 -0.57
CA LYS A 166 4.16 23.09 0.84
C LYS A 166 2.75 22.75 1.29
N CYS A 167 2.59 22.35 2.55
CA CYS A 167 1.31 21.94 3.08
C CYS A 167 1.35 21.84 4.61
N LYS A 168 0.27 22.26 5.27
CA LYS A 168 0.07 21.94 6.69
C LYS A 168 -0.22 20.45 6.88
N ARG A 169 -0.93 19.85 5.91
CA ARG A 169 -1.26 18.43 5.82
C ARG A 169 -1.13 17.94 4.37
N CYS A 170 0.01 17.35 4.08
CA CYS A 170 0.17 16.45 2.95
C CYS A 170 -0.16 15.02 3.35
N VAL A 171 -0.59 14.24 2.36
CA VAL A 171 -0.69 12.79 2.49
C VAL A 171 0.40 12.15 1.65
N LEU A 172 1.30 11.42 2.30
CA LEU A 172 2.24 10.51 1.64
C LEU A 172 1.59 9.13 1.56
N GLN A 173 1.46 8.62 0.34
CA GLN A 173 0.94 7.31 0.05
C GLN A 173 2.06 6.36 -0.36
N TRP A 174 2.15 5.23 0.33
CA TRP A 174 2.80 4.03 -0.18
C TRP A 174 1.76 3.18 -0.91
N TRP A 175 2.03 2.83 -2.16
CA TRP A 175 1.21 1.94 -2.97
C TRP A 175 2.08 0.80 -3.48
N TYR A 176 1.68 -0.44 -3.21
CA TYR A 176 2.42 -1.63 -3.57
C TYR A 176 1.54 -2.54 -4.41
N LYS A 177 2.03 -2.94 -5.59
CA LYS A 177 1.45 -4.03 -6.37
C LYS A 177 2.33 -5.27 -6.24
N GLY A 178 1.76 -6.36 -5.72
CA GLY A 178 2.39 -7.68 -5.71
C GLY A 178 2.52 -8.28 -7.11
N ALA A 179 3.20 -9.42 -7.22
CA ALA A 179 3.38 -10.15 -8.47
C ALA A 179 3.33 -11.68 -8.30
N ASN A 180 2.67 -12.17 -7.25
CA ASN A 180 2.61 -13.60 -6.93
C ASN A 180 1.33 -14.29 -7.42
N ASN A 181 0.33 -13.56 -7.89
CA ASN A 181 -0.86 -14.21 -8.44
C ASN A 181 -0.59 -14.59 -9.89
N TRP A 182 -1.05 -15.78 -10.26
CA TRP A 182 -1.20 -16.15 -11.65
C TRP A 182 -2.55 -15.67 -12.16
N ASP A 183 -2.56 -14.87 -13.21
CA ASP A 183 -3.78 -14.43 -13.90
C ASP A 183 -3.42 -14.14 -15.37
N CYS A 184 -4.41 -13.71 -16.15
CA CYS A 184 -4.22 -13.28 -17.54
C CYS A 184 -4.52 -11.79 -17.70
N ASP A 185 -3.76 -11.12 -18.54
CA ASP A 185 -4.06 -9.79 -19.07
C ASP A 185 -3.76 -9.70 -20.56
N LYS A 186 -3.85 -8.49 -21.14
CA LYS A 186 -3.59 -8.24 -22.56
C LYS A 186 -2.19 -8.62 -23.02
N ASN A 187 -1.23 -8.81 -22.10
CA ASN A 187 0.14 -9.16 -22.40
C ASN A 187 0.43 -10.66 -22.18
N GLY A 188 -0.58 -11.46 -21.84
CA GLY A 188 -0.47 -12.91 -21.66
C GLY A 188 -0.92 -13.39 -20.29
N CYS A 189 -0.63 -14.66 -20.01
CA CYS A 189 -0.97 -15.32 -18.76
C CYS A 189 0.30 -15.75 -18.03
N GLY A 190 0.36 -15.51 -16.73
CA GLY A 190 1.54 -15.82 -15.96
C GLY A 190 1.51 -15.23 -14.55
N MET A 191 2.56 -15.51 -13.80
CA MET A 191 2.80 -14.88 -12.50
C MET A 191 2.97 -13.37 -12.68
N GLY A 192 2.23 -12.57 -11.93
CA GLY A 192 2.28 -11.11 -11.98
C GLY A 192 1.40 -10.45 -13.04
N HIS A 193 0.77 -11.24 -13.92
CA HIS A 193 -0.22 -10.74 -14.89
C HIS A 193 -1.58 -10.51 -14.23
N GLY A 194 -2.44 -9.73 -14.89
CA GLY A 194 -3.82 -9.52 -14.45
C GLY A 194 -3.94 -8.94 -13.04
N THR A 195 -4.86 -9.49 -12.25
CA THR A 195 -5.21 -8.95 -10.93
C THR A 195 -4.19 -9.38 -9.87
N GLN A 196 -3.50 -8.41 -9.31
CA GLN A 196 -2.55 -8.61 -8.21
C GLN A 196 -3.07 -7.96 -6.94
N GLU A 197 -2.62 -8.45 -5.78
CA GLU A 197 -2.88 -7.77 -4.51
C GLU A 197 -2.23 -6.38 -4.52
N HIS A 198 -2.99 -5.38 -4.09
CA HIS A 198 -2.49 -4.04 -3.86
C HIS A 198 -2.49 -3.73 -2.37
N PHE A 199 -1.41 -3.15 -1.85
CA PHE A 199 -1.32 -2.63 -0.48
C PHE A 199 -1.19 -1.13 -0.55
N VAL A 200 -1.99 -0.42 0.22
CA VAL A 200 -2.00 1.05 0.19
C VAL A 200 -2.02 1.58 1.60
N ASN A 201 -1.08 2.45 1.93
CA ASN A 201 -1.01 3.11 3.23
C ASN A 201 -0.90 4.61 3.02
N CYS A 202 -1.53 5.38 3.91
CA CYS A 202 -1.46 6.84 3.93
C CYS A 202 -0.81 7.29 5.25
N ALA A 203 0.12 8.23 5.19
CA ALA A 203 0.62 8.98 6.34
C ALA A 203 0.35 10.48 6.14
N ASP A 204 -0.14 11.14 7.18
CA ASP A 204 -0.27 12.59 7.20
C ASP A 204 1.07 13.20 7.66
N VAL A 205 1.62 14.10 6.85
CA VAL A 205 2.90 14.78 7.04
C VAL A 205 2.76 16.27 6.72
N SER A 206 3.69 17.11 7.16
CA SER A 206 3.74 18.53 6.77
C SER A 206 5.01 18.83 5.98
N ILE A 207 4.95 19.85 5.12
CA ILE A 207 6.10 20.32 4.35
C ILE A 207 6.20 21.84 4.45
N VAL A 208 7.35 22.32 4.93
CA VAL A 208 7.65 23.74 5.18
C VAL A 208 8.64 24.34 4.19
#